data_AF-A0A158HL74-F1
#
_entry.id   AF-A0A158HL74-F1
#
_cell.length_a   1.000
_cell.length_b   1.000
_cell.length_c   1.000
_cell.angle_alpha   90.00
_cell.angle_beta   90.00
_cell.angle_gamma   90.00
#
_symmetry.space_group_name_H-M   'P 1'
#
loop_
_entity.id
_entity.type
_entity.pdbx_description
1 polymer ?
#
loop_
_entity_poly.entity_id
_entity_poly.type
_entity_poly.pdbx_seq_one_letter_code
_entity_poly.pdbx_strand_id
1 'polypeptide(L)'
;MLRTKRRTFGNIAGHVSGVNDLADLSAWTAQQLDPTLSWDSIRWLRDRWSGKLIIKGILDPEDAYIAAQVGVDAVIVSNHGGRQLDCAPSTISVVSEVARALGDRTEIFLDGGVRSGQDVLKALCVGADGVLIGRPFLYGLGAMGAQGVMRTLEILQKEMDLTLALCGRKSVADVGRDMLMPAPF
;
A
#
# COMPACT_ATOMS: atom_id res chain seq x y z
N MET A 1 -26.86 -10.26 -1.76
CA MET A 1 -26.45 -9.54 -2.97
C MET A 1 -27.61 -8.98 -3.80
N LEU A 2 -28.77 -9.65 -3.93
CA LEU A 2 -29.89 -9.19 -4.80
C LEU A 2 -30.50 -7.80 -4.47
N ARG A 3 -30.38 -7.31 -3.23
CA ARG A 3 -30.91 -5.99 -2.82
C ARG A 3 -29.84 -4.90 -2.75
N THR A 4 -28.58 -5.21 -3.06
CA THR A 4 -27.48 -4.25 -2.95
C THR A 4 -27.51 -3.32 -4.16
N LYS A 5 -27.76 -2.02 -3.92
CA LYS A 5 -27.69 -1.00 -4.97
C LYS A 5 -26.27 -0.97 -5.57
N ARG A 6 -26.16 -1.09 -6.90
CA ARG A 6 -24.89 -0.88 -7.61
C ARG A 6 -24.39 0.54 -7.33
N ARG A 7 -23.19 0.64 -6.78
CA ARG A 7 -22.49 1.91 -6.55
C ARG A 7 -21.64 2.22 -7.78
N THR A 8 -21.35 3.50 -8.00
CA THR A 8 -20.42 3.97 -9.03
C THR A 8 -19.50 5.02 -8.43
N PHE A 9 -18.42 5.38 -9.13
CA PHE A 9 -17.52 6.46 -8.73
C PHE A 9 -18.12 7.79 -9.16
N GLY A 10 -18.62 8.58 -8.20
CA GLY A 10 -19.30 9.86 -8.48
C GLY A 10 -18.43 10.91 -9.18
N ASN A 11 -17.11 10.78 -9.06
CA ASN A 11 -16.12 11.61 -9.75
C ASN A 11 -15.79 11.14 -11.18
N ILE A 12 -16.37 10.02 -11.63
CA ILE A 12 -16.11 9.43 -12.96
C ILE A 12 -17.40 9.30 -13.76
N ALA A 13 -18.45 8.72 -13.16
CA ALA A 13 -19.74 8.57 -13.81
C ALA A 13 -20.29 9.95 -14.21
N GLY A 14 -20.51 10.15 -15.52
CA GLY A 14 -20.95 11.43 -16.09
C GLY A 14 -19.86 12.49 -16.30
N HIS A 15 -18.61 12.22 -15.88
CA HIS A 15 -17.46 13.12 -16.05
C HIS A 15 -16.46 12.62 -17.10
N VAL A 16 -16.54 11.35 -17.49
CA VAL A 16 -15.73 10.73 -18.54
C VAL A 16 -16.64 10.27 -19.67
N SER A 17 -16.35 10.72 -20.90
CA SER A 17 -17.11 10.32 -22.08
C SER A 17 -16.99 8.81 -22.31
N GLY A 18 -18.13 8.13 -22.46
CA GLY A 18 -18.17 6.68 -22.70
C GLY A 18 -18.13 5.81 -21.45
N VAL A 19 -18.19 6.38 -20.24
CA VAL A 19 -18.25 5.62 -18.98
C VAL A 19 -19.60 5.83 -18.28
N ASN A 20 -20.52 4.88 -18.45
CA ASN A 20 -21.85 4.94 -17.84
C ASN A 20 -21.98 4.04 -16.60
N ASP A 21 -21.14 3.00 -16.50
CA ASP A 21 -21.09 2.11 -15.35
C ASP A 21 -19.66 1.67 -14.96
N LEU A 22 -19.56 0.76 -13.99
CA LEU A 22 -18.28 0.24 -13.49
C LEU A 22 -17.56 -0.69 -14.48
N ALA A 23 -18.29 -1.37 -15.37
CA ALA A 23 -17.70 -2.22 -16.40
C ALA A 23 -17.03 -1.35 -17.46
N ASP A 24 -17.72 -0.29 -17.90
CA ASP A 24 -17.16 0.71 -18.81
C ASP A 24 -15.91 1.37 -18.23
N LEU A 25 -15.90 1.67 -16.92
CA LEU A 25 -14.73 2.25 -16.24
C LEU A 25 -13.51 1.32 -16.29
N SER A 26 -13.72 0.02 -16.02
CA SER A 26 -12.63 -0.95 -16.06
C SER A 26 -12.02 -1.06 -17.45
N ALA A 27 -12.88 -1.10 -18.48
CA ALA A 27 -12.44 -1.15 -19.88
C ALA A 27 -11.72 0.13 -20.29
N TRP A 28 -12.28 1.29 -19.94
CA TRP A 28 -11.68 2.59 -20.21
C TRP A 28 -10.31 2.73 -19.54
N THR A 29 -10.19 2.36 -18.26
CA THR A 29 -8.91 2.42 -17.52
C THR A 29 -7.86 1.55 -18.22
N ALA A 30 -8.22 0.34 -18.65
CA ALA A 30 -7.30 -0.56 -19.35
C ALA A 30 -6.79 0.04 -20.68
N GLN A 31 -7.61 0.82 -21.38
CA GLN A 31 -7.21 1.51 -22.61
C GLN A 31 -6.25 2.69 -22.37
N GLN A 32 -6.22 3.25 -21.16
CA GLN A 32 -5.30 4.34 -20.80
C GLN A 32 -3.94 3.85 -20.29
N LEU A 33 -3.75 2.53 -20.12
CA LEU A 33 -2.48 1.97 -19.67
C LEU A 33 -1.48 1.96 -20.82
N ASP A 34 -0.46 2.79 -20.72
CA ASP A 34 0.66 2.82 -21.65
C ASP A 34 1.71 1.77 -21.25
N PRO A 35 1.91 0.70 -22.03
CA PRO A 35 2.91 -0.32 -21.73
C PRO A 35 4.34 0.13 -22.00
N THR A 36 4.55 1.32 -22.59
CA THR A 36 5.87 1.87 -22.91
C THR A 36 6.46 2.73 -21.79
N LEU A 37 5.74 2.87 -20.67
CA LEU A 37 6.22 3.59 -19.50
C LEU A 37 7.56 3.04 -19.03
N SER A 38 8.48 3.96 -18.73
CA SER A 38 9.83 3.66 -18.26
C SER A 38 10.26 4.65 -17.19
N TRP A 39 11.46 4.46 -16.64
CA TRP A 39 12.04 5.41 -15.68
C TRP A 39 12.20 6.83 -16.25
N ASP A 40 12.36 7.00 -17.56
CA ASP A 40 12.38 8.31 -18.20
C ASP A 40 11.02 9.01 -18.15
N SER A 41 9.92 8.25 -18.21
CA SER A 41 8.57 8.77 -18.00
C SER A 41 8.40 9.33 -16.57
N ILE A 42 8.99 8.66 -15.59
CA ILE A 42 8.96 9.13 -14.19
C ILE A 42 9.81 10.40 -14.02
N ARG A 43 11.00 10.48 -14.64
CA ARG A 43 11.83 11.69 -14.64
C ARG A 43 11.10 12.87 -15.26
N TRP A 44 10.49 12.65 -16.43
CA TRP A 44 9.67 13.66 -17.10
C TRP A 44 8.51 14.17 -16.23
N LEU A 45 7.88 13.27 -15.45
CA LEU A 45 6.82 13.63 -14.52
C LEU A 45 7.36 14.42 -13.33
N ARG A 46 8.48 13.98 -12.76
CA ARG A 46 9.16 14.67 -11.65
C ARG A 46 9.53 16.10 -12.00
N ASP A 47 9.99 16.36 -13.23
CA ASP A 47 10.34 17.71 -13.71
C ASP A 47 9.13 18.65 -13.79
N ARG A 48 7.92 18.10 -13.93
CA ARG A 48 6.65 18.86 -14.10
C ARG A 48 5.83 18.96 -12.83
N TRP A 49 5.97 17.98 -11.95
CA TRP A 49 5.26 17.92 -10.69
C TRP A 49 6.19 18.45 -9.60
N SER A 50 5.77 19.46 -8.83
CA SER A 50 6.54 19.96 -7.68
C SER A 50 6.07 19.38 -6.34
N GLY A 51 4.98 18.61 -6.33
CA GLY A 51 4.43 18.00 -5.12
C GLY A 51 5.12 16.70 -4.74
N LYS A 52 4.53 15.99 -3.76
CA LYS A 52 4.99 14.65 -3.37
C LYS A 52 4.76 13.67 -4.52
N LEU A 53 5.81 12.92 -4.88
CA LEU A 53 5.78 11.87 -5.89
C LEU A 53 6.04 10.52 -5.20
N ILE A 54 5.07 9.61 -5.30
CA ILE A 54 5.13 8.30 -4.65
C ILE A 54 4.97 7.22 -5.71
N ILE A 55 5.91 6.26 -5.77
CA ILE A 55 5.82 5.12 -6.69
C ILE A 55 5.30 3.90 -5.94
N LYS A 56 4.26 3.26 -6.49
CA LYS A 56 3.64 2.07 -5.92
C LYS A 56 3.82 0.88 -6.84
N GLY A 57 4.14 -0.28 -6.25
CA GLY A 57 4.31 -1.52 -7.00
C GLY A 57 5.74 -2.05 -6.98
N ILE A 58 6.62 -1.45 -6.18
CA ILE A 58 8.01 -1.86 -6.05
C ILE A 58 8.06 -3.17 -5.26
N LEU A 59 8.74 -4.17 -5.80
CA LEU A 59 9.09 -5.42 -5.10
C LEU A 59 10.59 -5.71 -5.16
N ASP A 60 11.28 -5.12 -6.15
CA ASP A 60 12.71 -5.31 -6.38
C ASP A 60 13.53 -4.17 -5.74
N PRO A 61 14.62 -4.47 -5.02
CA PRO A 61 15.50 -3.45 -4.44
C PRO A 61 16.20 -2.55 -5.46
N GLU A 62 16.50 -3.04 -6.67
CA GLU A 62 17.08 -2.25 -7.76
C GLU A 62 16.10 -1.18 -8.24
N ASP A 63 14.84 -1.56 -8.45
CA ASP A 63 13.78 -0.61 -8.82
C ASP A 63 13.58 0.46 -7.73
N ALA A 64 13.66 0.08 -6.45
CA ALA A 64 13.61 1.03 -5.34
C ALA A 64 14.77 2.03 -5.41
N TYR A 65 15.99 1.53 -5.64
CA TYR A 65 17.17 2.37 -5.78
C TYR A 65 17.04 3.35 -6.95
N ILE A 66 16.57 2.89 -8.11
CA ILE A 66 16.35 3.75 -9.28
C ILE A 66 15.28 4.79 -8.98
N ALA A 67 14.17 4.42 -8.33
CA ALA A 67 13.13 5.35 -7.91
C ALA A 67 13.69 6.49 -7.06
N ALA A 68 14.56 6.18 -6.09
CA ALA A 68 15.24 7.19 -5.28
C ALA A 68 16.16 8.09 -6.11
N GLN A 69 16.88 7.55 -7.11
CA GLN A 69 17.70 8.37 -8.02
C GLN A 69 16.86 9.35 -8.85
N VAL A 70 15.61 9.02 -9.15
CA VAL A 70 14.67 9.90 -9.86
C VAL A 70 14.10 10.99 -8.94
N GLY A 71 14.34 10.93 -7.62
CA GLY A 71 13.87 11.94 -6.67
C GLY A 71 12.41 11.76 -6.28
N VAL A 72 11.95 10.52 -6.16
CA VAL A 72 10.64 10.23 -5.57
C VAL A 72 10.70 10.42 -4.05
N ASP A 73 9.61 10.89 -3.46
CA ASP A 73 9.53 11.18 -2.04
C ASP A 73 9.28 9.92 -1.21
N ALA A 74 8.58 8.95 -1.78
CA ALA A 74 8.30 7.67 -1.12
C ALA A 74 8.13 6.53 -2.15
N VAL A 75 8.31 5.30 -1.67
CA VAL A 75 7.91 4.09 -2.39
C VAL A 75 6.85 3.34 -1.60
N ILE A 76 6.01 2.57 -2.32
CA ILE A 76 5.09 1.63 -1.72
C ILE A 76 5.45 0.22 -2.19
N VAL A 77 5.97 -0.58 -1.25
CA VAL A 77 6.22 -2.01 -1.45
C VAL A 77 4.88 -2.71 -1.59
N SER A 78 4.59 -3.17 -2.81
CA SER A 78 3.23 -3.62 -3.17
C SER A 78 3.25 -4.62 -4.31
N ASN A 79 2.56 -5.75 -4.13
CA ASN A 79 2.22 -6.67 -5.22
C ASN A 79 0.77 -6.49 -5.69
N HIS A 80 0.22 -5.29 -5.50
CA HIS A 80 -1.16 -4.94 -5.81
C HIS A 80 -2.20 -5.82 -5.08
N GLY A 81 -1.85 -6.32 -3.90
CA GLY A 81 -2.68 -7.23 -3.13
C GLY A 81 -2.83 -8.62 -3.76
N GLY A 82 -1.82 -9.07 -4.53
CA GLY A 82 -1.79 -10.37 -5.21
C GLY A 82 -2.70 -10.44 -6.43
N ARG A 83 -2.75 -9.38 -7.23
CA ARG A 83 -3.72 -9.24 -8.35
C ARG A 83 -3.08 -9.05 -9.73
N GLN A 84 -1.76 -8.89 -9.80
CA GLN A 84 -1.05 -8.59 -11.04
C GLN A 84 -0.22 -9.80 -11.48
N LEU A 85 1.03 -9.90 -11.03
CA LEU A 85 1.87 -11.08 -11.28
C LEU A 85 1.63 -12.14 -10.20
N ASP A 86 1.12 -13.30 -10.60
CA ASP A 86 1.03 -14.47 -9.70
C ASP A 86 2.41 -15.04 -9.41
N CYS A 87 2.57 -15.70 -8.27
CA CYS A 87 3.86 -16.17 -7.73
C CYS A 87 4.90 -15.07 -7.44
N ALA A 88 4.53 -13.78 -7.53
CA ALA A 88 5.35 -12.69 -6.99
C ALA A 88 5.52 -12.84 -5.47
N PRO A 89 6.64 -12.38 -4.88
CA PRO A 89 6.88 -12.50 -3.46
C PRO A 89 5.81 -11.77 -2.63
N SER A 90 5.67 -12.18 -1.37
CA SER A 90 4.92 -11.41 -0.40
C SER A 90 5.61 -10.07 -0.13
N THR A 91 4.85 -9.01 0.09
CA THR A 91 5.44 -7.67 0.31
C THR A 91 6.29 -7.60 1.58
N ILE A 92 5.86 -8.28 2.65
CA ILE A 92 6.60 -8.35 3.91
C ILE A 92 7.94 -9.10 3.78
N SER A 93 8.07 -10.04 2.84
CA SER A 93 9.32 -10.77 2.67
C SER A 93 10.41 -9.97 1.95
N VAL A 94 10.05 -8.91 1.21
CA VAL A 94 11.01 -8.12 0.40
C VAL A 94 11.27 -6.71 0.95
N VAL A 95 10.40 -6.18 1.82
CA VAL A 95 10.51 -4.79 2.32
C VAL A 95 11.84 -4.50 3.01
N SER A 96 12.44 -5.47 3.71
CA SER A 96 13.75 -5.31 4.33
C SER A 96 14.88 -5.08 3.32
N GLU A 97 14.78 -5.67 2.13
CA GLU A 97 15.78 -5.52 1.08
C GLU A 97 15.61 -4.17 0.38
N VAL A 98 14.36 -3.78 0.12
CA VAL A 98 13.99 -2.44 -0.38
C VAL A 98 14.49 -1.36 0.58
N ALA A 99 14.26 -1.51 1.89
CA ALA A 99 14.72 -0.56 2.89
C ALA A 99 16.24 -0.42 2.91
N ARG A 100 16.97 -1.52 2.76
CA ARG A 100 18.44 -1.49 2.66
C ARG A 100 18.92 -0.74 1.41
N ALA A 101 18.23 -0.87 0.28
CA ALA A 101 18.60 -0.19 -0.96
C ALA A 101 18.35 1.33 -0.91
N LEU A 102 17.32 1.76 -0.17
CA LEU A 102 16.94 3.17 -0.05
C LEU A 102 17.72 3.93 1.04
N GLY A 103 18.07 3.25 2.14
CA GLY A 103 18.58 3.90 3.34
C GLY A 103 17.55 4.89 3.92
N ASP A 104 18.02 5.95 4.59
CA ASP A 104 17.15 6.88 5.32
C ASP A 104 16.59 8.04 4.47
N ARG A 105 16.66 7.94 3.13
CA ARG A 105 16.41 9.09 2.23
C ARG A 105 15.01 9.13 1.61
N THR A 106 14.28 8.02 1.63
CA THR A 106 12.99 7.87 0.94
C THR A 106 12.04 7.09 1.84
N GLU A 107 10.84 7.63 2.08
CA GLU A 107 9.85 6.95 2.91
C GLU A 107 9.37 5.65 2.25
N ILE A 108 9.11 4.63 3.07
CA ILE A 108 8.76 3.29 2.64
C ILE A 108 7.41 2.92 3.25
N PHE A 109 6.39 2.89 2.41
CA PHE A 109 5.11 2.33 2.81
C PHE A 109 4.98 0.88 2.31
N LEU A 110 4.13 0.09 2.97
CA LEU A 110 3.84 -1.28 2.57
C LEU A 110 2.33 -1.51 2.44
N ASP A 111 1.91 -2.22 1.39
CA ASP A 111 0.57 -2.80 1.32
C ASP A 111 0.63 -4.31 1.05
N GLY A 112 -0.54 -4.95 0.96
CA GLY A 112 -0.63 -6.39 0.71
C GLY A 112 -0.61 -7.19 2.01
N GLY A 113 -1.68 -7.94 2.25
CA GLY A 113 -1.72 -8.89 3.38
C GLY A 113 -1.95 -8.31 4.80
N VAL A 114 -1.82 -7.00 5.05
CA VAL A 114 -2.04 -6.42 6.40
C VAL A 114 -3.49 -6.62 6.88
N ARG A 115 -3.70 -7.37 7.97
CA ARG A 115 -5.04 -7.68 8.51
C ARG A 115 -5.18 -7.47 10.01
N SER A 116 -4.09 -7.33 10.73
CA SER A 116 -4.06 -7.13 12.18
C SER A 116 -3.11 -6.01 12.58
N GLY A 117 -3.27 -5.51 13.81
CA GLY A 117 -2.32 -4.56 14.40
C GLY A 117 -0.90 -5.11 14.51
N GLN A 118 -0.75 -6.42 14.72
CA GLN A 118 0.56 -7.08 14.72
C GLN A 118 1.22 -7.05 13.33
N ASP A 119 0.44 -7.17 12.25
CA ASP A 119 1.00 -7.07 10.89
C ASP A 119 1.56 -5.67 10.62
N VAL A 120 0.86 -4.63 11.11
CA VAL A 120 1.36 -3.25 11.06
C VAL A 120 2.70 -3.16 11.77
N LEU A 121 2.76 -3.57 13.04
CA LEU A 121 3.97 -3.47 13.84
C LEU A 121 5.13 -4.30 13.26
N LYS A 122 4.87 -5.50 12.73
CA LYS A 122 5.88 -6.31 12.05
C LYS A 122 6.45 -5.59 10.84
N ALA A 123 5.61 -4.98 10.00
CA ALA A 123 6.06 -4.19 8.85
C ALA A 123 6.98 -3.04 9.28
N LEU A 124 6.60 -2.32 10.34
CA LEU A 124 7.45 -1.27 10.91
C LEU A 124 8.80 -1.82 11.40
N CYS A 125 8.78 -2.93 12.13
CA CYS A 125 9.99 -3.57 12.66
C CYS A 125 10.98 -3.99 11.55
N VAL A 126 10.51 -4.25 10.32
CA VAL A 126 11.35 -4.69 9.20
C VAL A 126 11.72 -3.57 8.22
N GLY A 127 11.37 -2.32 8.51
CA GLY A 127 11.84 -1.13 7.80
C GLY A 127 10.79 -0.37 6.98
N ALA A 128 9.49 -0.63 7.17
CA ALA A 128 8.46 0.27 6.65
C ALA A 128 8.23 1.46 7.60
N ASP A 129 7.94 2.64 7.08
CA ASP A 129 7.51 3.82 7.84
C ASP A 129 5.99 3.81 8.11
N GLY A 130 5.25 3.03 7.34
CA GLY A 130 3.81 2.88 7.49
C GLY A 130 3.23 1.81 6.58
N VAL A 131 1.93 1.54 6.76
CA VAL A 131 1.22 0.55 5.94
C VAL A 131 -0.07 1.10 5.36
N LEU A 132 -0.51 0.53 4.24
CA LEU A 132 -1.82 0.79 3.64
C LEU A 132 -2.69 -0.47 3.70
N ILE A 133 -3.99 -0.26 3.98
CA ILE A 133 -4.99 -1.33 3.97
C ILE A 133 -5.95 -1.16 2.80
N GLY A 134 -6.27 -2.27 2.13
CA GLY A 134 -7.22 -2.30 1.01
C GLY A 134 -8.49 -3.08 1.35
N ARG A 135 -8.44 -4.42 1.26
CA ARG A 135 -9.60 -5.29 1.49
C ARG A 135 -10.26 -5.10 2.88
N PRO A 136 -9.54 -4.99 4.01
CA PRO A 136 -10.17 -4.76 5.32
C PRO A 136 -11.05 -3.51 5.34
N PHE A 137 -10.54 -2.41 4.80
CA PHE A 137 -11.27 -1.15 4.64
C PHE A 137 -12.56 -1.36 3.83
N LEU A 138 -12.48 -2.06 2.70
CA LEU A 138 -13.65 -2.36 1.85
C LEU A 138 -14.66 -3.30 2.53
N TYR A 139 -14.20 -4.25 3.34
CA TYR A 139 -15.09 -5.13 4.10
C TYR A 139 -15.85 -4.38 5.19
N GLY A 140 -15.18 -3.49 5.93
CA GLY A 140 -15.84 -2.58 6.86
C GLY A 140 -16.89 -1.73 6.15
N LEU A 141 -16.51 -1.11 5.02
CA LEU A 141 -17.43 -0.33 4.19
C LEU A 141 -18.65 -1.14 3.75
N GLY A 142 -18.45 -2.38 3.32
CA GLY A 142 -19.52 -3.26 2.88
C GLY A 142 -20.46 -3.70 4.02
N ALA A 143 -19.93 -3.87 5.22
CA ALA A 143 -20.70 -4.34 6.38
C ALA A 143 -21.58 -3.23 6.99
N MET A 144 -21.02 -2.05 7.23
CA MET A 144 -21.69 -0.97 7.99
C MET A 144 -21.42 0.43 7.42
N GLY A 145 -21.05 0.55 6.14
CA GLY A 145 -20.73 1.83 5.54
C GLY A 145 -19.56 2.52 6.23
N ALA A 146 -19.66 3.85 6.40
CA ALA A 146 -18.63 4.65 7.05
C ALA A 146 -18.32 4.20 8.49
N GLN A 147 -19.34 3.74 9.25
CA GLN A 147 -19.13 3.22 10.60
C GLN A 147 -18.31 1.93 10.60
N GLY A 148 -18.50 1.08 9.59
CA GLY A 148 -17.72 -0.14 9.46
C GLY A 148 -16.26 0.13 9.09
N VAL A 149 -16.02 1.14 8.25
CA VAL A 149 -14.65 1.63 7.98
C VAL A 149 -13.98 2.13 9.26
N MET A 150 -14.67 2.98 10.03
CA MET A 150 -14.15 3.48 11.31
C MET A 150 -13.85 2.31 12.25
N ARG A 151 -14.76 1.34 12.34
CA ARG A 151 -14.58 0.16 13.18
C ARG A 151 -13.36 -0.68 12.78
N THR A 152 -13.09 -0.83 11.48
CA THR A 152 -11.88 -1.50 11.00
C THR A 152 -10.61 -0.80 11.49
N LEU A 153 -10.56 0.53 11.42
CA LEU A 153 -9.41 1.31 11.90
C LEU A 153 -9.24 1.21 13.42
N GLU A 154 -10.33 1.30 14.18
CA GLU A 154 -10.31 1.13 15.65
C GLU A 154 -9.79 -0.25 16.08
N ILE A 155 -10.15 -1.31 15.35
CA ILE A 155 -9.68 -2.68 15.67
C ILE A 155 -8.17 -2.76 15.47
N LEU A 156 -7.66 -2.31 14.32
CA LEU A 156 -6.22 -2.31 14.04
C LEU A 156 -5.45 -1.49 15.08
N GLN A 157 -5.95 -0.30 15.43
CA GLN A 157 -5.34 0.55 16.47
C GLN A 157 -5.29 -0.17 17.83
N LYS A 158 -6.40 -0.75 18.27
CA LYS A 158 -6.46 -1.46 19.56
C LYS A 158 -5.53 -2.67 19.61
N GLU A 159 -5.42 -3.40 18.51
CA GLU A 159 -4.48 -4.53 18.39
C GLU A 159 -3.03 -4.06 18.42
N MET A 160 -2.70 -2.92 17.79
CA MET A 160 -1.38 -2.30 17.89
C MET A 160 -1.07 -1.92 19.35
N ASP A 161 -1.97 -1.18 20.00
CA ASP A 161 -1.80 -0.73 21.40
C ASP A 161 -1.59 -1.91 22.35
N LEU A 162 -2.40 -2.96 22.21
CA LEU A 162 -2.26 -4.18 23.01
C LEU A 162 -0.92 -4.87 22.76
N THR A 163 -0.49 -4.95 21.51
CA THR A 163 0.77 -5.60 21.15
C THR A 163 1.98 -4.82 21.68
N LEU A 164 1.97 -3.48 21.57
CA LEU A 164 3.02 -2.65 22.16
C LEU A 164 3.11 -2.88 23.67
N ALA A 165 1.98 -2.89 24.38
CA ALA A 165 1.94 -3.15 25.81
C ALA A 165 2.51 -4.53 26.17
N LEU A 166 2.14 -5.59 25.44
CA LEU A 166 2.64 -6.95 25.67
C LEU A 166 4.12 -7.12 25.33
N CYS A 167 4.64 -6.33 24.39
CA CYS A 167 6.06 -6.30 24.03
C CYS A 167 6.88 -5.28 24.85
N GLY A 168 6.29 -4.61 25.84
CA GLY A 168 6.98 -3.64 26.68
C GLY A 168 7.38 -2.34 25.97
N ARG A 169 6.67 -1.95 24.90
CA ARG A 169 6.87 -0.70 24.16
C ARG A 169 5.80 0.32 24.51
N LYS A 170 6.16 1.61 24.50
CA LYS A 170 5.24 2.71 24.82
C LYS A 170 4.83 3.50 23.58
N SER A 171 5.65 3.47 22.53
CA SER A 171 5.41 4.16 21.29
C SER A 171 5.70 3.27 20.08
N VAL A 172 5.03 3.55 18.97
CA VAL A 172 5.40 2.97 17.66
C VAL A 172 6.81 3.38 17.22
N ALA A 173 7.34 4.49 17.74
CA ALA A 173 8.72 4.90 17.50
C ALA A 173 9.75 4.00 18.20
N ASP A 174 9.33 3.19 19.19
CA ASP A 174 10.21 2.29 19.94
C ASP A 174 10.24 0.88 19.33
N VAL A 175 9.58 0.66 18.19
CA VAL A 175 9.52 -0.65 17.53
C VAL A 175 10.78 -0.88 16.71
N GLY A 176 11.18 -2.14 16.63
CA GLY A 176 12.40 -2.49 15.94
C GLY A 176 12.54 -3.99 15.73
N ARG A 177 13.58 -4.37 15.00
CA ARG A 177 13.87 -5.78 14.70
C ARG A 177 14.04 -6.65 15.95
N ASP A 178 14.38 -6.07 17.10
CA ASP A 178 14.51 -6.77 18.37
C ASP A 178 13.16 -7.26 18.95
N MET A 179 12.04 -6.75 18.45
CA MET A 179 10.70 -7.30 18.74
C MET A 179 10.38 -8.57 17.93
N LEU A 180 11.23 -8.94 16.98
CA LEU A 180 11.01 -10.08 16.11
C LEU A 180 11.94 -11.23 16.49
N MET A 181 11.37 -12.43 16.55
CA MET A 181 12.15 -13.65 16.61
C MET A 181 12.46 -14.12 15.18
N PRO A 182 13.67 -14.64 14.90
CA PRO A 182 13.92 -15.35 13.66
C PRO A 182 12.90 -16.48 13.50
N ALA A 183 12.27 -16.58 12.33
CA ALA A 183 11.49 -17.77 12.01
C ALA A 183 12.47 -18.95 11.86
N PRO A 184 12.33 -20.04 12.63
CA PRO A 184 13.25 -21.17 12.55
C PRO A 184 13.06 -22.05 11.30
N PHE A 185 12.22 -21.63 10.35
CA PHE A 185 11.81 -22.42 9.19
C PHE A 185 11.69 -21.52 7.96
#